data_AF-A0A9X9F760-F1
#
_entry.id   AF-A0A9X9F760-F1
#
_cell.length_a   1.000
_cell.length_b   1.000
_cell.length_c   1.000
_cell.angle_alpha   90.00
_cell.angle_beta   90.00
_cell.angle_gamma   90.00
#
_symmetry.space_group_name_H-M   'P 1'
#
loop_
_entity.id
_entity.type
_entity.pdbx_description
1 polymer ?
#
loop_
_entity_poly.entity_id
_entity_poly.type
_entity_poly.pdbx_seq_one_letter_code
_entity_poly.pdbx_strand_id
1 'polypeptide(L)'
;FLDPWIDEAYNVPVGVRNEIIKNAIGKYPNAKALILTHPNYYGMGMDLEASIAFAHAHKIPVLVDEAHGAHLCLGEPFPKSALTYGADIVVHSAHKTLPAMTMGSYLHINSHLVDEDKVTTYLSMLQSSSPSYPIMASLDIARFTMARIKEEGHSEIVEFLRRFKEQLRSIPQITILEYPLQDELKVTVQTRCQLSGYELQSVFEKVGIYTEMADPYNVLFILPLQVNEGYMKVIEMIRVALQHYEVKDKRESIRYTYNGEFSLLPYTYKQLDGYETKIVSIEEAVGMIAAEMVIPYPPGIPLIMYGERITSEHKEQIMYLERAGARFQGNTKYMKVYDIESRF
;
A
#
# COMPACT_ATOMS: atom_id res chain seq x y z
N PHE A 1 5.74 9.66 12.69
CA PHE A 1 4.80 8.83 11.92
C PHE A 1 3.38 9.31 12.19
N LEU A 2 2.46 9.03 11.27
CA LEU A 2 1.04 9.33 11.43
C LEU A 2 0.29 8.01 11.35
N ASP A 3 -0.65 7.81 12.26
CA ASP A 3 -1.40 6.57 12.28
C ASP A 3 -2.42 6.54 11.16
N PRO A 4 -2.51 5.43 10.41
CA PRO A 4 -3.62 5.23 9.52
C PRO A 4 -4.89 4.97 10.34
N TRP A 5 -6.00 5.50 9.87
CA TRP A 5 -7.31 5.04 10.29
C TRP A 5 -7.53 3.62 9.77
N ILE A 6 -7.89 2.72 10.68
CA ILE A 6 -8.32 1.36 10.39
C ILE A 6 -9.84 1.37 10.22
N ASP A 7 -10.33 0.95 9.05
CA ASP A 7 -11.76 0.80 8.82
C ASP A 7 -12.35 -0.29 9.72
N GLU A 8 -13.45 -0.02 10.42
CA GLU A 8 -14.02 -0.98 11.39
C GLU A 8 -14.74 -2.15 10.74
N ALA A 9 -15.27 -1.99 9.52
CA ALA A 9 -15.98 -3.03 8.80
C ALA A 9 -15.02 -4.04 8.18
N TYR A 10 -13.89 -3.57 7.66
CA TYR A 10 -12.93 -4.39 6.93
C TYR A 10 -11.62 -4.65 7.69
N ASN A 11 -11.38 -3.91 8.77
CA ASN A 11 -10.21 -3.96 9.65
C ASN A 11 -8.90 -3.85 8.86
N VAL A 12 -8.83 -2.88 7.97
CA VAL A 12 -7.66 -2.62 7.11
C VAL A 12 -7.29 -1.14 7.17
N PRO A 13 -5.98 -0.80 7.11
CA PRO A 13 -5.55 0.59 7.09
C PRO A 13 -6.00 1.29 5.80
N VAL A 14 -6.78 2.37 5.92
CA VAL A 14 -7.28 3.13 4.77
C VAL A 14 -6.31 4.26 4.40
N GLY A 15 -6.05 5.15 5.34
CA GLY A 15 -5.24 6.35 5.16
C GLY A 15 -5.25 7.20 6.42
N VAL A 16 -4.69 8.42 6.40
CA VAL A 16 -4.60 9.27 7.58
C VAL A 16 -5.77 10.25 7.64
N ARG A 17 -6.54 10.23 8.73
CA ARG A 17 -7.63 11.18 8.97
C ARG A 17 -7.13 12.61 9.18
N ASN A 18 -7.93 13.58 8.73
CA ASN A 18 -7.63 15.01 8.87
C ASN A 18 -7.39 15.42 10.34
N GLU A 19 -8.13 14.84 11.29
CA GLU A 19 -7.96 15.12 12.72
C GLU A 19 -6.56 14.72 13.22
N ILE A 20 -6.03 13.60 12.74
CA ILE A 20 -4.68 13.11 13.10
C ILE A 20 -3.63 14.08 12.55
N ILE A 21 -3.79 14.53 11.30
CA ILE A 21 -2.89 15.50 10.66
C ILE A 21 -2.91 16.84 11.41
N LYS A 22 -4.10 17.36 11.74
CA LYS A 22 -4.25 18.61 12.51
C LYS A 22 -3.58 18.54 13.87
N ASN A 23 -3.78 17.44 14.60
CA ASN A 23 -3.16 17.22 15.90
C ASN A 23 -1.63 17.15 15.78
N ALA A 24 -1.13 16.41 14.79
CA ALA A 24 0.31 16.28 14.55
C ALA A 24 0.97 17.63 14.19
N ILE A 25 0.38 18.41 13.28
CA ILE A 25 0.91 19.73 12.93
C ILE A 25 0.86 20.69 14.13
N GLY A 26 -0.20 20.62 14.95
CA GLY A 26 -0.29 21.39 16.21
C GLY A 26 0.81 21.03 17.22
N LYS A 27 1.15 19.74 17.35
CA LYS A 27 2.24 19.26 18.21
C LYS A 27 3.64 19.56 17.64
N TYR A 28 3.76 19.55 16.31
CA TYR A 28 5.03 19.69 15.60
C TYR A 28 4.97 20.85 14.58
N PRO A 29 4.83 22.11 15.05
CA PRO A 29 4.63 23.27 14.16
C PRO A 29 5.84 23.58 13.27
N ASN A 30 7.01 23.03 13.59
CA ASN A 30 8.24 23.20 12.82
C ASN A 30 8.49 22.09 11.76
N ALA A 31 7.51 21.20 11.56
CA ALA A 31 7.58 20.16 10.55
C ALA A 31 7.92 20.76 9.17
N LYS A 32 8.78 20.07 8.40
CA LYS A 32 9.28 20.57 7.10
C LYS A 32 8.50 20.05 5.91
N ALA A 33 7.76 18.97 6.08
CA ALA A 33 6.92 18.36 5.07
C ALA A 33 5.87 17.48 5.74
N LEU A 34 4.74 17.32 5.07
CA LEU A 34 3.77 16.26 5.32
C LEU A 34 3.91 15.25 4.19
N ILE A 35 4.20 13.99 4.52
CA ILE A 35 4.31 12.90 3.52
C ILE A 35 3.14 11.96 3.72
N LEU A 36 2.38 11.72 2.66
CA LEU A 36 1.21 10.85 2.66
C LEU A 36 1.32 9.81 1.53
N THR A 37 0.52 8.75 1.63
CA THR A 37 0.34 7.77 0.56
C THR A 37 -1.12 7.78 0.14
N HIS A 38 -1.40 7.88 -1.17
CA HIS A 38 -2.76 7.88 -1.71
C HIS A 38 -2.75 7.39 -3.16
N PRO A 39 -3.58 6.41 -3.55
CA PRO A 39 -4.36 5.54 -2.67
C PRO A 39 -3.46 4.56 -1.90
N ASN A 40 -4.02 3.85 -0.92
CA ASN A 40 -3.33 2.73 -0.30
C ASN A 40 -3.20 1.54 -1.28
N TYR A 41 -2.53 0.48 -0.85
CA TYR A 41 -2.26 -0.69 -1.70
C TYR A 41 -3.54 -1.41 -2.20
N TYR A 42 -4.62 -1.39 -1.39
CA TYR A 42 -5.92 -1.95 -1.73
C TYR A 42 -6.76 -1.05 -2.65
N GLY A 43 -6.23 0.11 -3.05
CA GLY A 43 -6.93 1.10 -3.87
C GLY A 43 -7.85 2.02 -3.06
N MET A 44 -7.82 1.99 -1.73
CA MET A 44 -8.63 2.88 -0.91
C MET A 44 -8.00 4.28 -0.87
N GLY A 45 -8.82 5.30 -1.05
CA GLY A 45 -8.42 6.69 -0.92
C GLY A 45 -8.99 7.36 0.32
N MET A 46 -8.48 8.55 0.61
CA MET A 46 -9.14 9.51 1.50
C MET A 46 -9.26 10.86 0.79
N ASP A 47 -10.24 11.65 1.19
CA ASP A 47 -10.28 13.06 0.78
C ASP A 47 -9.13 13.82 1.47
N LEU A 48 -8.23 14.37 0.66
CA LEU A 48 -7.04 15.07 1.12
C LEU A 48 -7.23 16.60 1.16
N GLU A 49 -8.34 17.14 0.67
CA GLU A 49 -8.52 18.57 0.44
C GLU A 49 -8.36 19.39 1.74
N ALA A 50 -9.05 18.99 2.79
CA ALA A 50 -8.96 19.67 4.08
C ALA A 50 -7.59 19.53 4.75
N SER A 51 -6.93 18.38 4.56
CA SER A 51 -5.61 18.08 5.12
C SER A 51 -4.51 18.92 4.45
N ILE A 52 -4.55 19.01 3.11
CA ILE A 52 -3.62 19.81 2.31
C ILE A 52 -3.80 21.30 2.62
N ALA A 53 -5.04 21.79 2.60
CA ALA A 53 -5.34 23.18 2.94
C ALA A 53 -4.82 23.55 4.35
N PHE A 54 -4.97 22.65 5.33
CA PHE A 54 -4.47 22.87 6.69
C PHE A 54 -2.94 22.89 6.76
N ALA A 55 -2.25 21.99 6.05
CA ALA A 55 -0.79 21.97 5.97
C ALA A 55 -0.24 23.25 5.31
N HIS A 56 -0.85 23.67 4.20
CA HIS A 56 -0.49 24.91 3.49
C HIS A 56 -0.69 26.16 4.34
N ALA A 57 -1.75 26.23 5.14
CA ALA A 57 -1.96 27.33 6.10
C ALA A 57 -0.81 27.46 7.13
N HIS A 58 -0.09 26.37 7.38
CA HIS A 58 1.10 26.32 8.24
C HIS A 58 2.42 26.37 7.45
N LYS A 59 2.38 26.63 6.14
CA LYS A 59 3.53 26.66 5.22
C LYS A 59 4.29 25.33 5.16
N ILE A 60 3.58 24.22 5.35
CA ILE A 60 4.12 22.87 5.25
C ILE A 60 3.76 22.32 3.87
N PRO A 61 4.74 22.01 2.99
CA PRO A 61 4.47 21.35 1.72
C PRO A 61 4.01 19.91 1.94
N VAL A 62 3.11 19.43 1.07
CA VAL A 62 2.55 18.09 1.09
C VAL A 62 3.10 17.27 -0.07
N LEU A 63 3.82 16.20 0.27
CA LEU A 63 4.38 15.24 -0.67
C LEU A 63 3.50 13.98 -0.63
N VAL A 64 3.08 13.48 -1.78
CA VAL A 64 2.24 12.28 -1.86
C VAL A 64 2.91 11.20 -2.70
N ASP A 65 3.11 10.03 -2.09
CA ASP A 65 3.39 8.80 -2.81
C ASP A 65 2.09 8.27 -3.41
N GLU A 66 1.89 8.55 -4.70
CA GLU A 66 0.77 8.07 -5.51
C GLU A 66 1.27 6.98 -6.50
N ALA A 67 2.17 6.11 -6.03
CA ALA A 67 2.77 5.07 -6.85
C ALA A 67 1.74 4.19 -7.58
N HIS A 68 0.59 3.93 -6.96
CA HIS A 68 -0.49 3.11 -7.54
C HIS A 68 -1.63 3.95 -8.14
N GLY A 69 -1.49 5.28 -8.26
CA GLY A 69 -2.56 6.18 -8.70
C GLY A 69 -2.29 6.94 -10.00
N ALA A 70 -1.35 6.49 -10.83
CA ALA A 70 -0.97 7.21 -12.05
C ALA A 70 -2.14 7.39 -13.06
N HIS A 71 -3.14 6.51 -13.02
CA HIS A 71 -4.35 6.56 -13.86
C HIS A 71 -5.47 7.45 -13.29
N LEU A 72 -5.36 7.93 -12.05
CA LEU A 72 -6.40 8.74 -11.40
C LEU A 72 -6.66 10.08 -12.10
N CYS A 73 -5.77 10.51 -13.01
CA CYS A 73 -5.98 11.67 -13.88
C CYS A 73 -7.15 11.54 -14.87
N LEU A 74 -7.70 10.32 -15.04
CA LEU A 74 -8.88 10.06 -15.84
C LEU A 74 -10.17 10.63 -15.22
N GLY A 75 -10.21 10.81 -13.89
CA GLY A 75 -11.37 11.33 -13.17
C GLY A 75 -12.42 10.26 -12.87
N GLU A 76 -13.64 10.70 -12.55
CA GLU A 76 -14.77 9.84 -12.17
C GLU A 76 -14.98 8.69 -13.14
N PRO A 77 -15.14 7.42 -12.69
CA PRO A 77 -15.39 7.00 -11.30
C PRO A 77 -14.12 6.74 -10.47
N PHE A 78 -12.92 7.00 -11.01
CA PHE A 78 -11.69 6.83 -10.24
C PHE A 78 -11.55 7.92 -9.17
N PRO A 79 -10.92 7.63 -8.02
CA PRO A 79 -10.62 8.64 -7.02
C PRO A 79 -9.86 9.84 -7.58
N LYS A 80 -10.11 11.02 -7.04
CA LYS A 80 -9.35 12.23 -7.37
C LYS A 80 -7.86 12.01 -7.09
N SER A 81 -7.01 12.41 -8.03
CA SER A 81 -5.56 12.32 -7.87
C SER A 81 -5.05 13.33 -6.84
N ALA A 82 -3.93 13.01 -6.20
CA ALA A 82 -3.23 13.89 -5.26
C ALA A 82 -2.87 15.25 -5.88
N LEU A 83 -2.54 15.26 -7.18
CA LEU A 83 -2.31 16.50 -7.94
C LEU A 83 -3.56 17.39 -7.96
N THR A 84 -4.72 16.81 -8.20
CA THR A 84 -5.98 17.57 -8.24
C THR A 84 -6.39 18.05 -6.85
N TYR A 85 -5.97 17.36 -5.78
CA TYR A 85 -6.13 17.84 -4.40
C TYR A 85 -5.17 18.99 -4.04
N GLY A 86 -4.18 19.29 -4.87
CA GLY A 86 -3.22 20.37 -4.63
C GLY A 86 -1.97 19.94 -3.85
N ALA A 87 -1.62 18.65 -3.85
CA ALA A 87 -0.33 18.22 -3.32
C ALA A 87 0.83 18.86 -4.10
N ASP A 88 1.91 19.19 -3.38
CA ASP A 88 3.04 19.96 -3.90
C ASP A 88 3.98 19.11 -4.76
N ILE A 89 4.23 17.87 -4.33
CA ILE A 89 5.04 16.90 -5.05
C ILE A 89 4.30 15.58 -5.06
N VAL A 90 4.17 14.96 -6.23
CA VAL A 90 3.48 13.67 -6.37
C VAL A 90 4.36 12.71 -7.16
N VAL A 91 4.56 11.51 -6.62
CA VAL A 91 5.33 10.45 -7.29
C VAL A 91 4.37 9.41 -7.86
N HIS A 92 4.49 9.10 -9.15
CA HIS A 92 3.76 8.01 -9.81
C HIS A 92 4.72 6.92 -10.25
N SER A 93 4.42 5.67 -9.91
CA SER A 93 5.09 4.51 -10.52
C SER A 93 4.30 4.11 -11.77
N ALA A 94 4.56 4.78 -12.89
CA ALA A 94 3.84 4.56 -14.14
C ALA A 94 3.79 3.07 -14.54
N HIS A 95 4.89 2.34 -14.35
CA HIS A 95 4.98 0.91 -14.69
C HIS A 95 4.07 -0.01 -13.87
N LYS A 96 3.44 0.48 -12.78
CA LYS A 96 2.52 -0.33 -11.96
C LYS A 96 1.10 -0.33 -12.52
N THR A 97 0.62 0.80 -13.02
CA THR A 97 -0.79 0.97 -13.42
C THR A 97 -0.98 1.50 -14.83
N LEU A 98 0.08 1.95 -15.50
CA LEU A 98 0.08 2.40 -16.89
C LEU A 98 0.93 1.47 -17.77
N PRO A 99 0.76 1.50 -19.11
CA PRO A 99 1.57 0.69 -20.02
C PRO A 99 2.99 1.28 -20.18
N ALA A 100 3.77 1.29 -19.11
CA ALA A 100 5.17 1.72 -19.07
C ALA A 100 6.10 0.58 -18.66
N MET A 101 7.35 0.61 -19.12
CA MET A 101 8.34 -0.40 -18.74
C MET A 101 8.74 -0.26 -17.26
N THR A 102 9.05 -1.39 -16.60
CA THR A 102 9.56 -1.43 -15.23
C THR A 102 10.67 -0.39 -15.00
N MET A 103 10.65 0.24 -13.83
CA MET A 103 11.44 1.44 -13.45
C MET A 103 10.91 2.78 -13.99
N GLY A 104 9.96 2.78 -14.94
CA GLY A 104 9.32 4.02 -15.40
C GLY A 104 8.47 4.67 -14.31
N SER A 105 8.76 5.94 -14.00
CA SER A 105 8.04 6.75 -13.01
C SER A 105 7.93 8.21 -13.44
N TYR A 106 7.01 8.94 -12.82
CA TYR A 106 6.91 10.39 -12.92
C TYR A 106 7.10 11.02 -11.54
N LEU A 107 7.77 12.17 -11.52
CA LEU A 107 7.74 13.10 -10.42
C LEU A 107 7.04 14.37 -10.91
N HIS A 108 5.93 14.72 -10.27
CA HIS A 108 5.16 15.91 -10.57
C HIS A 108 5.44 16.99 -9.53
N ILE A 109 5.57 18.24 -9.98
CA ILE A 109 5.74 19.42 -9.13
C ILE A 109 4.55 20.34 -9.39
N ASN A 110 3.76 20.60 -8.34
CA ASN A 110 2.56 21.42 -8.35
C ASN A 110 2.57 22.33 -7.12
N SER A 111 3.63 23.12 -6.96
CA SER A 111 3.93 23.80 -5.70
C SER A 111 4.38 25.25 -5.88
N HIS A 112 4.06 26.06 -4.89
CA HIS A 112 4.69 27.37 -4.63
C HIS A 112 5.52 27.39 -3.34
N LEU A 113 5.54 26.27 -2.59
CA LEU A 113 6.27 26.09 -1.33
C LEU A 113 7.58 25.34 -1.53
N VAL A 114 7.73 24.63 -2.66
CA VAL A 114 8.91 23.84 -3.02
C VAL A 114 9.69 24.54 -4.13
N ASP A 115 11.01 24.52 -3.99
CA ASP A 115 11.98 25.08 -4.94
C ASP A 115 12.32 24.03 -6.00
N GLU A 116 11.83 24.24 -7.23
CA GLU A 116 11.98 23.32 -8.36
C GLU A 116 13.45 23.10 -8.76
N ASP A 117 14.29 24.14 -8.70
CA ASP A 117 15.72 24.04 -9.06
C ASP A 117 16.47 23.14 -8.08
N LYS A 118 16.12 23.21 -6.78
CA LYS A 118 16.66 22.27 -5.79
C LYS A 118 16.21 20.84 -6.05
N VAL A 119 14.94 20.62 -6.39
CA VAL A 119 14.43 19.27 -6.70
C VAL A 119 15.21 18.70 -7.89
N THR A 120 15.35 19.47 -8.97
CA THR A 120 16.13 19.09 -10.16
C THR A 120 17.59 18.77 -9.81
N THR A 121 18.20 19.58 -8.95
CA THR A 121 19.58 19.35 -8.47
C THR A 121 19.71 18.01 -7.74
N TYR A 122 18.81 17.71 -6.80
CA TYR A 122 18.84 16.44 -6.08
C TYR A 122 18.53 15.23 -6.98
N LEU A 123 17.61 15.38 -7.94
CA LEU A 123 17.34 14.31 -8.92
C LEU A 123 18.58 13.96 -9.73
N SER A 124 19.37 14.96 -10.15
CA SER A 124 20.62 14.75 -10.90
C SER A 124 21.66 13.93 -10.13
N MET A 125 21.60 13.93 -8.79
CA MET A 125 22.49 13.14 -7.93
C MET A 125 22.08 11.66 -7.85
N LEU A 126 20.79 11.37 -8.06
CA LEU A 126 20.22 10.03 -7.91
C LEU A 126 20.05 9.31 -9.25
N GLN A 127 19.88 10.06 -10.33
CA GLN A 127 19.65 9.51 -11.66
C GLN A 127 20.96 9.23 -12.40
N SER A 128 20.90 8.30 -13.35
CA SER A 128 21.99 8.06 -14.29
C SER A 128 22.11 9.24 -15.26
N SER A 129 23.34 9.65 -15.56
CA SER A 129 23.63 10.60 -16.66
C SER A 129 23.31 10.04 -18.04
N SER A 130 23.13 8.71 -18.14
CA SER A 130 22.70 7.99 -19.34
C SER A 130 21.36 7.30 -19.06
N PRO A 131 20.21 8.00 -19.22
CA PRO A 131 18.90 7.40 -19.00
C PRO A 131 18.58 6.35 -20.06
N SER A 132 17.73 5.38 -19.69
CA SER A 132 17.24 4.38 -20.64
C SER A 132 16.20 5.00 -21.58
N TYR A 133 16.60 5.28 -22.83
CA TYR A 133 15.69 5.79 -23.87
C TYR A 133 14.44 4.93 -24.09
N PRO A 134 14.51 3.58 -24.06
CA PRO A 134 13.30 2.75 -24.11
C PRO A 134 12.32 3.02 -22.97
N ILE A 135 12.82 3.21 -21.73
CA ILE A 135 11.96 3.54 -20.58
C ILE A 135 11.33 4.91 -20.80
N MET A 136 12.11 5.92 -21.22
CA MET A 136 11.60 7.26 -21.52
C MET A 136 10.53 7.25 -22.62
N ALA A 137 10.74 6.49 -23.70
CA ALA A 137 9.75 6.33 -24.76
C ALA A 137 8.47 5.63 -24.25
N SER A 138 8.60 4.61 -23.40
CA SER A 138 7.44 3.93 -22.80
C SER A 138 6.62 4.86 -21.89
N LEU A 139 7.27 5.80 -21.21
CA LEU A 139 6.60 6.83 -20.43
C LEU A 139 5.81 7.77 -21.36
N ASP A 140 6.42 8.27 -22.43
CA ASP A 140 5.68 9.13 -23.37
C ASP A 140 4.46 8.42 -24.01
N ILE A 141 4.59 7.12 -24.32
CA ILE A 141 3.47 6.27 -24.77
C ILE A 141 2.40 6.12 -23.68
N ALA A 142 2.79 5.90 -22.42
CA ALA A 142 1.85 5.80 -21.30
C ALA A 142 1.05 7.12 -21.12
N ARG A 143 1.72 8.27 -21.16
CA ARG A 143 1.09 9.60 -21.15
C ARG A 143 0.11 9.77 -22.31
N PHE A 144 0.53 9.43 -23.54
CA PHE A 144 -0.32 9.49 -24.71
C PHE A 144 -1.56 8.59 -24.57
N THR A 145 -1.38 7.39 -24.02
CA THR A 145 -2.48 6.45 -23.77
C THR A 145 -3.52 7.04 -22.82
N MET A 146 -3.10 7.75 -21.77
CA MET A 146 -4.03 8.39 -20.83
C MET A 146 -4.84 9.50 -21.50
N ALA A 147 -4.20 10.31 -22.34
CA ALA A 147 -4.89 11.34 -23.12
C ALA A 147 -5.98 10.72 -24.01
N ARG A 148 -5.65 9.64 -24.75
CA ARG A 148 -6.59 8.95 -25.63
C ARG A 148 -7.74 8.27 -24.88
N ILE A 149 -7.46 7.63 -23.73
CA ILE A 149 -8.53 7.05 -22.90
C ILE A 149 -9.48 8.15 -22.44
N LYS A 150 -8.97 9.31 -22.00
CA LYS A 150 -9.79 10.43 -21.54
C LYS A 150 -10.70 10.99 -22.63
N GLU A 151 -10.25 11.00 -23.88
CA GLU A 151 -11.03 11.52 -25.01
C GLU A 151 -12.11 10.52 -25.48
N GLU A 152 -11.78 9.23 -25.58
CA GLU A 152 -12.64 8.27 -26.32
C GLU A 152 -12.89 6.93 -25.62
N GLY A 153 -11.99 6.47 -24.74
CA GLY A 153 -12.02 5.10 -24.19
C GLY A 153 -12.58 4.96 -22.78
N HIS A 154 -12.80 6.08 -22.08
CA HIS A 154 -13.05 6.09 -20.64
C HIS A 154 -14.34 5.34 -20.26
N SER A 155 -15.46 5.62 -20.94
CA SER A 155 -16.75 4.99 -20.64
C SER A 155 -16.78 3.49 -20.89
N GLU A 156 -16.09 3.02 -21.95
CA GLU A 156 -16.03 1.59 -22.28
C GLU A 156 -15.25 0.79 -21.23
N ILE A 157 -14.15 1.35 -20.74
CA ILE A 157 -13.36 0.74 -19.65
C ILE A 157 -14.21 0.63 -18.39
N VAL A 158 -14.86 1.72 -17.97
CA VAL A 158 -15.72 1.73 -16.78
C VAL A 158 -16.82 0.68 -16.89
N GLU A 159 -17.47 0.58 -18.04
CA GLU A 159 -18.52 -0.42 -18.27
C GLU A 159 -17.97 -1.86 -18.25
N PHE A 160 -16.77 -2.09 -18.78
CA PHE A 160 -16.09 -3.37 -18.66
C PHE A 160 -15.78 -3.74 -17.19
N LEU A 161 -15.21 -2.81 -16.41
CA LEU A 161 -14.91 -3.03 -14.99
C LEU A 161 -16.19 -3.35 -14.20
N ARG A 162 -17.28 -2.62 -14.46
CA ARG A 162 -18.60 -2.84 -13.84
C ARG A 162 -19.11 -4.25 -14.12
N ARG A 163 -19.15 -4.68 -15.39
CA ARG A 163 -19.60 -6.02 -15.79
C ARG A 163 -18.72 -7.11 -15.17
N PHE A 164 -17.40 -6.92 -15.14
CA PHE A 164 -16.49 -7.88 -14.51
C PHE A 164 -16.79 -8.05 -13.02
N LYS A 165 -16.92 -6.93 -12.28
CA LYS A 165 -17.28 -6.95 -10.85
C LYS A 165 -18.64 -7.62 -10.62
N GLU A 166 -19.66 -7.30 -11.41
CA GLU A 166 -20.99 -7.93 -11.31
C GLU A 166 -20.96 -9.44 -11.49
N GLN A 167 -20.25 -9.92 -12.50
CA GLN A 167 -20.11 -11.36 -12.73
C GLN A 167 -19.28 -12.03 -11.63
N LEU A 168 -18.24 -11.37 -11.11
CA LEU A 168 -17.46 -11.89 -10.00
C LEU A 168 -18.30 -11.99 -8.70
N ARG A 169 -19.20 -11.03 -8.43
CA ARG A 169 -20.15 -11.08 -7.29
C ARG A 169 -21.10 -12.28 -7.36
N SER A 170 -21.31 -12.88 -8.54
CA SER A 170 -22.21 -14.04 -8.70
C SER A 170 -21.61 -15.37 -8.21
N ILE A 171 -20.37 -15.38 -7.71
CA ILE A 171 -19.69 -16.57 -7.21
C ILE A 171 -19.93 -16.70 -5.69
N PRO A 172 -20.70 -17.69 -5.21
CA PRO A 172 -21.11 -17.78 -3.81
C PRO A 172 -19.97 -17.93 -2.79
N GLN A 173 -18.83 -18.47 -3.22
CA GLN A 173 -17.66 -18.76 -2.38
C GLN A 173 -16.83 -17.53 -2.02
N ILE A 174 -17.14 -16.37 -2.60
CA ILE A 174 -16.39 -15.13 -2.39
C ILE A 174 -17.31 -13.93 -2.17
N THR A 175 -16.77 -12.91 -1.51
CA THR A 175 -17.38 -11.57 -1.37
C THR A 175 -16.44 -10.54 -1.97
N ILE A 176 -16.95 -9.56 -2.70
CA ILE A 176 -16.16 -8.38 -3.08
C ILE A 176 -16.29 -7.34 -1.96
N LEU A 177 -15.17 -6.83 -1.47
CA LEU A 177 -15.15 -5.73 -0.51
C LEU A 177 -15.26 -4.40 -1.24
N GLU A 178 -16.12 -3.52 -0.74
CA GLU A 178 -16.42 -2.21 -1.32
C GLU A 178 -16.09 -1.13 -0.30
N TYR A 179 -15.30 -0.14 -0.72
CA TYR A 179 -14.90 0.95 0.17
C TYR A 179 -15.51 2.27 -0.32
N PRO A 180 -15.75 3.25 0.58
CA PRO A 180 -16.40 4.51 0.20
C PRO A 180 -15.69 5.29 -0.90
N LEU A 181 -14.35 5.29 -0.91
CA LEU A 181 -13.52 5.89 -1.95
C LEU A 181 -12.49 4.85 -2.39
N GLN A 182 -12.70 4.25 -3.57
CA GLN A 182 -11.94 3.11 -4.05
C GLN A 182 -11.53 3.28 -5.52
N ASP A 183 -10.31 2.91 -5.83
CA ASP A 183 -9.82 2.74 -7.19
C ASP A 183 -10.54 1.57 -7.87
N GLU A 184 -11.21 1.86 -8.98
CA GLU A 184 -11.99 0.89 -9.72
C GLU A 184 -11.16 -0.26 -10.30
N LEU A 185 -9.84 -0.07 -10.50
CA LEU A 185 -8.94 -1.14 -10.94
C LEU A 185 -8.64 -2.16 -9.82
N LYS A 186 -8.83 -1.79 -8.54
CA LYS A 186 -8.43 -2.61 -7.40
C LYS A 186 -9.65 -3.34 -6.83
N VAL A 187 -9.71 -4.66 -7.06
CA VAL A 187 -10.82 -5.52 -6.62
C VAL A 187 -10.35 -6.43 -5.50
N THR A 188 -10.76 -6.13 -4.27
CA THR A 188 -10.47 -6.97 -3.11
C THR A 188 -11.56 -8.02 -2.95
N VAL A 189 -11.15 -9.28 -2.91
CA VAL A 189 -12.03 -10.44 -2.77
C VAL A 189 -11.73 -11.14 -1.46
N GLN A 190 -12.76 -11.35 -0.65
CA GLN A 190 -12.68 -12.11 0.60
C GLN A 190 -13.28 -13.50 0.40
N THR A 191 -12.60 -14.51 0.93
CA THR A 191 -13.09 -15.89 0.97
C THR A 191 -14.32 -16.02 1.89
N ARG A 192 -15.38 -16.68 1.41
CA ARG A 192 -16.52 -17.12 2.22
C ARG A 192 -16.44 -18.60 2.58
N CYS A 193 -15.33 -19.26 2.25
CA CYS A 193 -15.07 -20.67 2.49
C CYS A 193 -14.14 -20.85 3.70
N GLN A 194 -13.70 -22.09 3.94
CA GLN A 194 -12.73 -22.40 5.00
C GLN A 194 -11.28 -22.02 4.66
N LEU A 195 -11.04 -21.48 3.47
CA LEU A 195 -9.72 -21.08 3.01
C LEU A 195 -9.26 -19.79 3.67
N SER A 196 -7.96 -19.63 3.90
CA SER A 196 -7.32 -18.33 4.08
C SER A 196 -7.21 -17.58 2.75
N GLY A 197 -6.90 -16.28 2.78
CA GLY A 197 -6.61 -15.51 1.56
C GLY A 197 -5.41 -16.07 0.79
N TYR A 198 -4.36 -16.52 1.48
CA TYR A 198 -3.20 -17.19 0.86
C TYR A 198 -3.56 -18.52 0.19
N GLU A 199 -4.44 -19.32 0.81
CA GLU A 199 -4.92 -20.57 0.21
C GLU A 199 -5.83 -20.29 -1.00
N LEU A 200 -6.69 -19.26 -0.92
CA LEU A 200 -7.52 -18.81 -2.03
C LEU A 200 -6.66 -18.36 -3.22
N GLN A 201 -5.60 -17.57 -2.98
CA GLN A 201 -4.62 -17.21 -4.00
C GLN A 201 -4.00 -18.47 -4.64
N SER A 202 -3.60 -19.45 -3.82
CA SER A 202 -3.03 -20.72 -4.33
C SER A 202 -4.02 -21.51 -5.20
N VAL A 203 -5.33 -21.40 -4.94
CA VAL A 203 -6.38 -22.00 -5.79
C VAL A 203 -6.46 -21.28 -7.14
N PHE A 204 -6.39 -19.94 -7.16
CA PHE A 204 -6.37 -19.15 -8.39
C PHE A 204 -5.12 -19.42 -9.23
N GLU A 205 -3.94 -19.51 -8.62
CA GLU A 205 -2.69 -19.78 -9.32
C GLU A 205 -2.69 -21.15 -10.02
N LYS A 206 -3.31 -22.17 -9.42
CA LYS A 206 -3.45 -23.52 -10.02
C LYS A 206 -4.23 -23.53 -11.33
N VAL A 207 -5.11 -22.55 -11.54
CA VAL A 207 -5.85 -22.37 -12.79
C VAL A 207 -5.25 -21.28 -13.67
N GLY A 208 -4.06 -20.76 -13.34
CA GLY A 208 -3.34 -19.77 -14.13
C GLY A 208 -3.76 -18.33 -13.90
N ILE A 209 -4.42 -18.04 -12.78
CA ILE A 209 -4.82 -16.68 -12.39
C ILE A 209 -3.87 -16.18 -11.31
N TYR A 210 -3.07 -15.17 -11.65
CA TYR A 210 -2.14 -14.52 -10.72
C TYR A 210 -2.75 -13.23 -10.18
N THR A 211 -2.76 -13.10 -8.86
CA THR A 211 -3.33 -11.94 -8.17
C THR A 211 -2.22 -10.97 -7.74
N GLU A 212 -2.59 -9.72 -7.45
CA GLU A 212 -1.62 -8.70 -7.01
C GLU A 212 -1.00 -9.11 -5.68
N MET A 213 -1.85 -9.47 -4.71
CA MET A 213 -1.42 -9.94 -3.40
C MET A 213 -2.52 -10.73 -2.70
N ALA A 214 -2.18 -11.34 -1.57
CA ALA A 214 -3.11 -11.95 -0.65
C ALA A 214 -2.70 -11.66 0.79
N ASP A 215 -3.66 -11.54 1.68
CA ASP A 215 -3.48 -11.43 3.12
C ASP A 215 -4.16 -12.64 3.80
N PRO A 216 -4.20 -12.74 5.15
CA PRO A 216 -4.86 -13.87 5.82
C PRO A 216 -6.31 -14.14 5.39
N TYR A 217 -7.04 -13.15 4.86
CA TYR A 217 -8.47 -13.25 4.55
C TYR A 217 -8.84 -12.84 3.12
N ASN A 218 -8.04 -11.98 2.50
CA ASN A 218 -8.38 -11.33 1.25
C ASN A 218 -7.35 -11.64 0.16
N VAL A 219 -7.81 -11.55 -1.09
CA VAL A 219 -7.02 -11.60 -2.30
C VAL A 219 -7.32 -10.33 -3.10
N LEU A 220 -6.29 -9.62 -3.51
CA LEU A 220 -6.41 -8.39 -4.30
C LEU A 220 -6.15 -8.68 -5.78
N PHE A 221 -7.10 -8.32 -6.63
CA PHE A 221 -6.89 -8.23 -8.07
C PHE A 221 -6.58 -6.79 -8.46
N ILE A 222 -5.75 -6.65 -9.49
CA ILE A 222 -5.60 -5.41 -10.26
C ILE A 222 -6.11 -5.66 -11.68
N LEU A 223 -7.17 -4.95 -12.05
CA LEU A 223 -7.76 -5.01 -13.38
C LEU A 223 -6.99 -4.11 -14.34
N PRO A 224 -6.95 -4.46 -15.64
CA PRO A 224 -6.23 -3.66 -16.60
C PRO A 224 -6.94 -2.32 -16.85
N LEU A 225 -6.18 -1.31 -17.27
CA LEU A 225 -6.74 -0.05 -17.75
C LEU A 225 -7.09 -0.12 -19.25
N GLN A 226 -7.77 -1.20 -19.66
CA GLN A 226 -8.26 -1.41 -21.03
C GLN A 226 -9.39 -2.44 -21.04
N VAL A 227 -10.25 -2.38 -22.07
CA VAL A 227 -11.27 -3.43 -22.28
C VAL A 227 -10.60 -4.71 -22.79
N ASN A 228 -10.90 -5.83 -22.14
CA ASN A 228 -10.48 -7.16 -22.60
C ASN A 228 -11.54 -8.21 -22.30
N GLU A 229 -12.42 -8.48 -23.28
CA GLU A 229 -13.49 -9.50 -23.15
C GLU A 229 -12.95 -10.91 -22.87
N GLY A 230 -11.68 -11.18 -23.21
CA GLY A 230 -11.02 -12.42 -22.86
C GLY A 230 -10.94 -12.65 -21.34
N TYR A 231 -10.89 -11.59 -20.54
CA TYR A 231 -10.87 -11.67 -19.08
C TYR A 231 -12.21 -12.09 -18.49
N MET A 232 -13.33 -12.02 -19.22
CA MET A 232 -14.60 -12.55 -18.72
C MET A 232 -14.54 -14.09 -18.54
N LYS A 233 -13.66 -14.78 -19.26
CA LYS A 233 -13.40 -16.23 -19.06
C LYS A 233 -12.81 -16.53 -17.68
N VAL A 234 -12.10 -15.58 -17.07
CA VAL A 234 -11.51 -15.72 -15.73
C VAL A 234 -12.60 -15.96 -14.69
N ILE A 235 -13.77 -15.34 -14.84
CA ILE A 235 -14.91 -15.55 -13.93
C ILE A 235 -15.31 -17.03 -13.89
N GLU A 236 -15.42 -17.66 -15.06
CA GLU A 236 -15.79 -19.08 -15.13
C GLU A 236 -14.69 -19.98 -14.57
N MET A 237 -13.42 -19.64 -14.81
CA MET A 237 -12.29 -20.35 -14.21
C MET A 237 -12.32 -20.28 -12.68
N ILE A 238 -12.62 -19.11 -12.10
CA ILE A 238 -12.80 -18.93 -10.65
C ILE A 238 -13.98 -19.78 -10.16
N ARG A 239 -15.11 -19.75 -10.87
CA ARG A 239 -16.32 -20.52 -10.51
C ARG A 239 -16.02 -22.02 -10.45
N VAL A 240 -15.37 -22.56 -11.47
CA VAL A 240 -14.98 -23.98 -11.54
C VAL A 240 -13.96 -24.34 -10.47
N ALA A 241 -12.98 -23.46 -10.21
CA ALA A 241 -11.97 -23.69 -9.18
C ALA A 241 -12.58 -23.74 -7.78
N LEU A 242 -13.63 -22.95 -7.53
CA LEU A 242 -14.28 -22.85 -6.22
C LEU A 242 -15.49 -23.76 -6.03
N GLN A 243 -15.97 -24.46 -7.06
CA GLN A 243 -17.25 -25.20 -7.03
C GLN A 243 -17.36 -26.26 -5.92
N HIS A 244 -16.24 -26.84 -5.48
CA HIS A 244 -16.21 -27.88 -4.45
C HIS A 244 -16.02 -27.32 -3.03
N TYR A 245 -15.86 -26.01 -2.88
CA TYR A 245 -15.70 -25.39 -1.58
C TYR A 245 -17.06 -24.95 -1.02
N GLU A 246 -17.36 -25.42 0.18
CA GLU A 246 -18.58 -25.04 0.90
C GLU A 246 -18.52 -23.59 1.39
N VAL A 247 -19.62 -22.88 1.25
CA VAL A 247 -19.81 -21.54 1.79
C VAL A 247 -20.09 -21.66 3.30
N LYS A 248 -19.25 -21.03 4.11
CA LYS A 248 -19.35 -21.01 5.58
C LYS A 248 -19.63 -19.60 6.15
N ASP A 249 -19.63 -18.57 5.31
CA ASP A 249 -19.89 -17.17 5.69
C ASP A 249 -19.04 -16.67 6.87
N LYS A 250 -17.76 -17.06 6.89
CA LYS A 250 -16.78 -16.44 7.78
C LYS A 250 -16.66 -14.95 7.44
N ARG A 251 -16.78 -14.10 8.46
CA ARG A 251 -16.46 -12.66 8.42
C ARG A 251 -15.28 -12.38 9.33
N GLU A 252 -14.18 -13.09 9.09
CA GLU A 252 -12.94 -12.82 9.82
C GLU A 252 -12.17 -11.72 9.08
N SER A 253 -11.58 -10.81 9.84
CA SER A 253 -10.77 -9.71 9.33
C SER A 253 -9.43 -9.68 10.06
N ILE A 254 -8.39 -9.13 9.42
CA ILE A 254 -7.07 -9.01 10.05
C ILE A 254 -7.23 -8.16 11.29
N ARG A 255 -7.00 -8.73 12.47
CA ARG A 255 -6.97 -7.96 13.70
C ARG A 255 -5.65 -7.22 13.77
N TYR A 256 -5.67 -5.96 13.36
CA TYR A 256 -4.62 -5.03 13.75
C TYR A 256 -4.81 -4.72 15.23
N THR A 257 -3.97 -5.31 16.08
CA THR A 257 -3.92 -5.02 17.52
C THR A 257 -3.15 -3.72 17.74
N TYR A 258 -3.59 -2.64 17.08
CA TYR A 258 -3.01 -1.32 17.26
C TYR A 258 -3.71 -0.62 18.43
N ASN A 259 -2.98 -0.39 19.51
CA ASN A 259 -3.53 0.20 20.74
C ASN A 259 -3.46 1.73 20.76
N GLY A 260 -3.08 2.38 19.66
CA GLY A 260 -3.04 3.85 19.58
C GLY A 260 -1.81 4.51 20.23
N GLU A 261 -0.83 3.72 20.69
CA GLU A 261 0.41 4.22 21.25
C GLU A 261 1.56 4.07 20.24
N PHE A 262 2.19 5.19 19.89
CA PHE A 262 3.41 5.18 19.07
C PHE A 262 4.56 4.54 19.85
N SER A 263 5.21 3.55 19.23
CA SER A 263 6.53 3.11 19.68
C SER A 263 7.53 4.25 19.52
N LEU A 264 7.85 4.93 20.62
CA LEU A 264 8.94 5.89 20.64
C LEU A 264 10.26 5.13 20.46
N LEU A 265 11.14 5.64 19.60
CA LEU A 265 12.52 5.17 19.57
C LEU A 265 13.19 5.52 20.90
N PRO A 266 13.54 4.54 21.75
CA PRO A 266 14.17 4.81 23.04
C PRO A 266 15.57 5.38 22.89
N TYR A 267 16.21 5.18 21.72
CA TYR A 267 17.51 5.68 21.36
C TYR A 267 17.51 6.23 19.94
N THR A 268 18.32 7.26 19.70
CA THR A 268 18.63 7.71 18.34
C THR A 268 19.55 6.70 17.65
N TYR A 269 19.52 6.63 16.31
CA TYR A 269 20.42 5.75 15.57
C TYR A 269 21.90 6.00 15.89
N LYS A 270 22.29 7.27 16.08
CA LYS A 270 23.65 7.63 16.49
C LYS A 270 24.05 7.07 17.86
N GLN A 271 23.11 6.95 18.80
CA GLN A 271 23.39 6.31 20.09
C GLN A 271 23.57 4.79 19.93
N LEU A 272 22.84 4.18 19.00
CA LEU A 272 22.88 2.74 18.73
C LEU A 272 24.14 2.29 17.97
N ASP A 273 24.78 3.17 17.18
CA ASP A 273 26.00 2.87 16.40
C ASP A 273 27.15 2.25 17.23
N GLY A 274 27.18 2.55 18.53
CA GLY A 274 28.21 2.02 19.43
C GLY A 274 27.89 0.66 20.04
N TYR A 275 26.64 0.20 20.02
CA TYR A 275 26.24 -1.01 20.74
C TYR A 275 26.52 -2.27 19.92
N GLU A 276 27.01 -3.31 20.59
CA GLU A 276 27.10 -4.64 19.98
C GLU A 276 25.69 -5.21 19.76
N THR A 277 25.60 -6.18 18.87
CA THR A 277 24.33 -6.87 18.58
C THR A 277 24.46 -8.34 18.90
N LYS A 278 23.40 -8.92 19.47
CA LYS A 278 23.29 -10.36 19.73
C LYS A 278 22.05 -10.93 19.05
N ILE A 279 22.03 -12.24 18.86
CA ILE A 279 20.87 -12.98 18.33
C ILE A 279 20.24 -13.73 19.49
N VAL A 280 18.94 -13.54 19.69
CA VAL A 280 18.15 -14.15 20.77
C VAL A 280 16.88 -14.76 20.20
N SER A 281 16.23 -15.66 20.94
CA SER A 281 14.90 -16.16 20.55
C SER A 281 13.87 -15.03 20.55
N ILE A 282 12.78 -15.17 19.78
CA ILE A 282 11.68 -14.18 19.81
C ILE A 282 11.08 -14.02 21.21
N GLU A 283 11.09 -15.07 22.02
CA GLU A 283 10.65 -15.03 23.42
C GLU A 283 11.55 -14.13 24.28
N GLU A 284 12.86 -14.24 24.13
CA GLU A 284 13.84 -13.40 24.84
C GLU A 284 13.94 -11.98 24.27
N ALA A 285 13.61 -11.81 22.99
CA ALA A 285 13.66 -10.52 22.32
C ALA A 285 12.64 -9.51 22.88
N VAL A 286 11.53 -9.98 23.48
CA VAL A 286 10.51 -9.12 24.07
C VAL A 286 11.13 -8.22 25.15
N GLY A 287 10.93 -6.91 24.99
CA GLY A 287 11.51 -5.88 25.84
C GLY A 287 12.87 -5.37 25.36
N MET A 288 13.55 -6.04 24.43
CA MET A 288 14.83 -5.61 23.87
C MET A 288 14.66 -4.65 22.69
N ILE A 289 15.76 -4.07 22.21
CA ILE A 289 15.77 -3.11 21.10
C ILE A 289 16.17 -3.83 19.80
N ALA A 290 15.31 -3.76 18.79
CA ALA A 290 15.50 -4.43 17.52
C ALA A 290 16.71 -3.86 16.76
N ALA A 291 17.60 -4.76 16.32
CA ALA A 291 18.73 -4.45 15.44
C ALA A 291 18.53 -5.04 14.03
N GLU A 292 17.27 -5.34 13.68
CA GLU A 292 16.80 -5.69 12.35
C GLU A 292 15.32 -5.30 12.18
N MET A 293 14.85 -5.24 10.94
CA MET A 293 13.41 -5.10 10.65
C MET A 293 12.75 -6.46 10.52
N VAL A 294 11.49 -6.55 10.93
CA VAL A 294 10.62 -7.70 10.63
C VAL A 294 9.44 -7.20 9.82
N ILE A 295 9.37 -7.65 8.57
CA ILE A 295 8.42 -7.14 7.58
C ILE A 295 7.62 -8.32 6.99
N PRO A 296 6.33 -8.47 7.33
CA PRO A 296 5.46 -9.41 6.63
C PRO A 296 5.25 -8.98 5.19
N TYR A 297 5.29 -9.95 4.28
CA TYR A 297 5.08 -9.74 2.86
C TYR A 297 4.07 -10.75 2.30
N PRO A 298 3.03 -10.26 1.59
CA PRO A 298 2.65 -8.85 1.37
C PRO A 298 1.92 -8.24 2.60
N PRO A 299 1.76 -6.90 2.73
CA PRO A 299 2.12 -5.85 1.76
C PRO A 299 3.54 -5.28 1.91
N GLY A 300 4.35 -5.74 2.88
CA GLY A 300 5.69 -5.19 3.10
C GLY A 300 5.74 -3.99 4.05
N ILE A 301 4.73 -3.84 4.93
CA ILE A 301 4.75 -2.84 6.00
C ILE A 301 5.47 -3.43 7.21
N PRO A 302 6.53 -2.79 7.74
CA PRO A 302 7.26 -3.30 8.90
C PRO A 302 6.37 -3.46 10.14
N LEU A 303 6.43 -4.61 10.79
CA LEU A 303 5.90 -4.79 12.15
C LEU A 303 6.88 -4.29 13.20
N ILE A 304 8.18 -4.40 12.90
CA ILE A 304 9.27 -3.95 13.78
C ILE A 304 10.26 -3.19 12.90
N MET A 305 10.58 -1.95 13.31
CA MET A 305 11.64 -1.14 12.70
C MET A 305 12.96 -1.25 13.47
N TYR A 306 14.07 -0.92 12.81
CA TYR A 306 15.36 -0.74 13.48
C TYR A 306 15.25 0.25 14.64
N GLY A 307 15.73 -0.14 15.82
CA GLY A 307 15.77 0.68 17.02
C GLY A 307 14.47 0.69 17.83
N GLU A 308 13.40 0.03 17.37
CA GLU A 308 12.17 -0.08 18.15
C GLU A 308 12.30 -1.10 19.28
N ARG A 309 11.53 -0.90 20.35
CA ARG A 309 11.40 -1.90 21.40
C ARG A 309 10.46 -3.00 20.94
N ILE A 310 10.91 -4.24 21.01
CA ILE A 310 10.10 -5.41 20.65
C ILE A 310 9.10 -5.66 21.79
N THR A 311 7.81 -5.77 21.47
CA THR A 311 6.75 -6.00 22.46
C THR A 311 6.16 -7.40 22.34
N SER A 312 5.35 -7.80 23.32
CA SER A 312 4.62 -9.08 23.28
C SER A 312 3.64 -9.13 22.12
N GLU A 313 3.02 -7.99 21.78
CA GLU A 313 2.08 -7.84 20.67
C GLU A 313 2.78 -8.10 19.33
N HIS A 314 4.00 -7.60 19.13
CA HIS A 314 4.77 -7.90 17.92
C HIS A 314 4.98 -9.42 17.75
N LYS A 315 5.37 -10.12 18.82
CA LYS A 315 5.53 -11.58 18.81
C LYS A 315 4.21 -12.27 18.44
N GLU A 316 3.11 -11.90 19.08
CA GLU A 316 1.79 -12.50 18.82
C GLU A 316 1.35 -12.30 17.37
N GLN A 317 1.57 -11.12 16.80
CA GLN A 317 1.27 -10.81 15.41
C GLN A 317 2.14 -11.63 14.45
N ILE A 318 3.46 -11.72 14.69
CA ILE A 318 4.38 -12.54 13.88
C ILE A 318 3.92 -14.00 13.88
N MET A 319 3.66 -14.58 15.07
CA MET A 319 3.21 -15.97 15.20
C MET A 319 1.85 -16.23 14.55
N TYR A 320 0.94 -15.26 14.58
CA TYR A 320 -0.36 -15.38 13.92
C TYR A 320 -0.20 -15.37 12.39
N LEU A 321 0.55 -14.40 11.85
CA LEU A 321 0.78 -14.25 10.42
C LEU A 321 1.57 -15.43 9.83
N GLU A 322 2.59 -15.94 10.53
CA GLU A 322 3.28 -17.18 10.11
C GLU A 322 2.32 -18.37 10.03
N ARG A 323 1.46 -18.55 11.04
CA ARG A 323 0.45 -19.63 11.05
C ARG A 323 -0.58 -19.47 9.93
N ALA A 324 -0.90 -18.24 9.55
CA ALA A 324 -1.78 -17.95 8.42
C ALA A 324 -1.12 -18.22 7.05
N GLY A 325 0.22 -18.27 6.98
CA GLY A 325 0.98 -18.54 5.76
C GLY A 325 1.71 -17.32 5.18
N ALA A 326 1.82 -16.23 5.93
CA ALA A 326 2.55 -15.04 5.51
C ALA A 326 4.06 -15.33 5.37
N ARG A 327 4.71 -14.69 4.39
CA ARG A 327 6.17 -14.69 4.27
C ARG A 327 6.73 -13.47 4.99
N PHE A 328 7.99 -13.51 5.38
CA PHE A 328 8.66 -12.41 6.07
C PHE A 328 10.00 -12.08 5.43
N GLN A 329 10.33 -10.79 5.40
CA GLN A 329 11.70 -10.31 5.32
C GLN A 329 12.20 -10.02 6.74
N GLY A 330 13.36 -10.57 7.08
CA GLY A 330 13.86 -10.61 8.46
C GLY A 330 13.65 -11.97 9.12
N ASN A 331 14.10 -12.12 10.37
CA ASN A 331 14.02 -13.38 11.10
C ASN A 331 12.88 -13.32 12.15
N THR A 332 12.00 -14.32 12.11
CA THR A 332 10.81 -14.41 12.98
C THR A 332 11.03 -15.28 14.21
N LYS A 333 12.07 -16.12 14.21
CA LYS A 333 12.37 -17.07 15.31
C LYS A 333 13.55 -16.62 16.17
N TYR A 334 14.59 -16.09 15.52
CA TYR A 334 15.80 -15.63 16.18
C TYR A 334 16.07 -14.19 15.76
N MET A 335 15.83 -13.25 16.66
CA MET A 335 15.93 -11.84 16.36
C MET A 335 17.30 -11.28 16.72
N LYS A 336 17.84 -10.44 15.82
CA LYS A 336 19.00 -9.61 16.09
C LYS A 336 18.55 -8.39 16.91
N VAL A 337 19.16 -8.22 18.08
CA VAL A 337 18.86 -7.12 19.02
C VAL A 337 20.14 -6.40 19.44
N TYR A 338 20.02 -5.13 19.81
CA TYR A 338 21.12 -4.39 20.43
C TYR A 338 21.33 -4.88 21.86
N ASP A 339 22.58 -5.16 22.20
CA ASP A 339 22.97 -5.58 23.54
C ASP A 339 23.22 -4.35 24.42
N ILE A 340 22.13 -3.75 24.89
CA ILE A 340 22.17 -2.48 25.64
C ILE A 340 22.64 -2.69 27.08
N GLU A 341 22.40 -3.87 27.64
CA GLU A 341 22.68 -4.21 29.04
C GLU A 341 24.16 -4.51 29.31
N SER A 342 24.94 -4.92 28.30
CA SER A 342 26.36 -5.28 28.48
C SER A 342 27.31 -4.08 28.62
N ARG A 343 26.80 -2.85 28.51
CA ARG A 343 27.57 -1.61 28.67
C ARG A 343 27.38 -0.89 30.01
N PHE A 344 26.61 -1.46 30.93
CA PHE A 344 26.41 -0.92 32.27
C PHE A 344 27.09 -1.76 33.34
#